data_AF-A0A831XKX5-F1
#
_entry.id   AF-A0A831XKX5-F1
#
_cell.length_a   1.000
_cell.length_b   1.000
_cell.length_c   1.000
_cell.angle_alpha   90.00
_cell.angle_beta   90.00
_cell.angle_gamma   90.00
#
_symmetry.space_group_name_H-M   'P 1'
#
loop_
_entity.id
_entity.type
_entity.pdbx_description
1 polymer ?
#
loop_
_entity_poly.entity_id
_entity_poly.type
_entity_poly.pdbx_seq_one_letter_code
_entity_poly.pdbx_strand_id
1 'polypeptide(L)'
;MIELIEKAVLAGLGVMSLSQKKAEELVSDLKAKCKVGEDEGKALVEKLQNIARDARERISEMADMEVKRAIERFGLVPREEYDRLAKRVEALEAKLAGTDSNPEC
;
A
#
# COMPACT_ATOMS: atom_id res chain seq x y z
N MET A 1 15.64 27.79 -0.46
CA MET A 1 16.25 27.16 -1.65
C MET A 1 16.07 25.64 -1.66
N ILE A 2 16.27 24.93 -0.54
CA ILE A 2 16.07 23.47 -0.44
C ILE A 2 14.63 23.06 -0.83
N GLU A 3 13.62 23.75 -0.32
CA GLU A 3 12.20 23.59 -0.68
C GLU A 3 11.92 23.65 -2.20
N LEU A 4 12.67 24.47 -2.94
CA LEU A 4 12.52 24.64 -4.39
C LEU A 4 13.14 23.47 -5.15
N ILE A 5 14.24 22.92 -4.64
CA ILE A 5 14.90 21.73 -5.19
C ILE A 5 14.04 20.50 -4.93
N GLU A 6 13.50 20.38 -3.72
CA GLU A 6 12.60 19.29 -3.32
C GLU A 6 11.35 19.27 -4.20
N LYS A 7 10.74 20.44 -4.45
CA LYS A 7 9.60 20.59 -5.37
C LYS A 7 9.98 20.34 -6.83
N ALA A 8 11.17 20.74 -7.27
CA ALA A 8 11.64 20.51 -8.65
C ALA A 8 11.94 19.02 -8.93
N VAL A 9 12.50 18.30 -7.95
CA VAL A 9 12.73 16.84 -8.05
C VAL A 9 11.41 16.10 -8.06
N LEU A 10 10.48 16.43 -7.16
CA LEU A 10 9.14 15.82 -7.12
C LEU A 10 8.33 16.08 -8.39
N ALA A 11 8.47 17.27 -9.00
CA ALA A 11 7.82 17.59 -10.27
C ALA A 11 8.53 16.94 -11.49
N GLY A 12 9.84 16.74 -11.42
CA GLY A 12 10.66 16.20 -12.51
C GLY A 12 10.63 14.67 -12.63
N LEU A 13 10.36 13.95 -11.52
CA LEU A 13 10.36 12.48 -11.46
C LEU A 13 9.33 11.81 -12.40
N GLY A 14 8.31 12.53 -12.87
CA GLY A 14 7.33 12.03 -13.83
C GLY A 14 7.65 12.32 -15.31
N VAL A 15 8.44 13.36 -15.59
CA VAL A 15 8.63 13.87 -16.97
C VAL A 15 10.03 13.54 -17.52
N MET A 16 11.03 13.38 -16.66
CA MET A 16 12.34 12.84 -17.05
C MET A 16 12.35 11.33 -16.81
N SER A 17 12.40 10.57 -17.90
CA SER A 17 12.78 9.15 -17.86
C SER A 17 14.02 8.96 -16.97
N LEU A 18 13.87 8.19 -15.89
CA LEU A 18 14.95 7.80 -14.97
C LEU A 18 15.95 6.91 -15.72
N SER A 19 16.83 7.54 -16.51
CA SER A 19 18.00 6.88 -17.09
C SER A 19 19.20 7.05 -16.16
N GLN A 20 20.09 6.07 -16.15
CA GLN A 20 21.30 6.08 -15.30
C GLN A 20 22.13 7.36 -15.48
N LYS A 21 22.28 7.84 -16.72
CA LYS A 21 22.97 9.10 -17.03
C LYS A 21 22.28 10.33 -16.43
N LYS A 22 20.94 10.39 -16.45
CA LYS A 22 20.19 11.51 -15.88
C LYS A 22 20.21 11.52 -14.35
N ALA A 23 20.23 10.33 -13.74
CA ALA A 23 20.42 10.20 -12.29
C ALA A 23 21.81 10.71 -11.86
N GLU A 24 22.87 10.35 -12.60
CA GLU A 24 24.23 10.82 -12.35
C GLU A 24 24.38 12.35 -12.51
N GLU A 25 23.80 12.94 -13.57
CA GLU A 25 23.74 14.40 -13.74
C GLU A 25 23.02 15.09 -12.58
N LEU A 26 21.88 14.55 -12.13
CA LEU A 26 21.11 15.13 -11.04
C LEU A 26 21.89 15.14 -9.72
N VAL A 27 22.58 14.03 -9.43
CA VAL A 27 23.44 13.91 -8.24
C VAL A 27 24.63 14.87 -8.32
N SER A 28 25.24 15.02 -9.50
CA SER A 28 26.34 15.97 -9.71
C SER A 28 25.88 17.42 -9.53
N ASP A 29 24.72 17.78 -10.08
CA ASP A 29 24.11 19.10 -9.95
C ASP A 29 23.73 19.41 -8.50
N LEU A 30 23.20 18.42 -7.78
CA LEU A 30 22.95 18.50 -6.34
C LEU A 30 24.26 18.72 -5.57
N LYS A 31 25.34 17.99 -5.87
CA LYS A 31 26.65 18.23 -5.21
C LYS A 31 27.26 19.59 -5.53
N ALA A 32 27.06 20.10 -6.75
CA ALA A 32 27.62 21.38 -7.18
C ALA A 32 26.84 22.59 -6.63
N LYS A 33 25.50 22.51 -6.61
CA LYS A 33 24.62 23.60 -6.16
C LYS A 33 24.38 23.57 -4.66
N CYS A 34 24.44 22.40 -4.06
CA CYS A 34 24.28 22.20 -2.63
C CYS A 34 25.69 22.00 -2.04
N LYS A 35 26.29 23.06 -1.50
CA LYS A 35 27.43 22.99 -0.56
C LYS A 35 26.96 22.36 0.74
N VAL A 36 26.41 21.16 0.65
CA VAL A 36 25.84 20.42 1.75
C VAL A 36 27.04 19.87 2.50
N GLY A 37 27.32 20.45 3.66
CA GLY A 37 28.26 19.86 4.61
C GLY A 37 27.80 18.44 4.93
N GLU A 38 28.73 17.53 5.27
CA GLU A 38 28.41 16.12 5.55
C GLU A 38 27.22 15.95 6.53
N ASP A 39 27.06 16.90 7.46
CA ASP A 39 25.97 16.92 8.44
C ASP A 39 24.60 17.29 7.83
N GLU A 40 24.53 18.29 6.95
CA GLU A 40 23.29 18.65 6.24
C GLU A 40 22.87 17.54 5.25
N GLY A 41 23.84 16.81 4.70
CA GLY A 41 23.60 15.71 3.77
C GLY A 41 22.98 14.51 4.46
N LYS A 42 23.50 14.16 5.65
CA LYS A 42 22.90 13.13 6.50
C LYS A 42 21.47 13.47 6.89
N ALA A 43 21.22 14.71 7.33
CA ALA A 43 19.87 15.16 7.71
C ALA A 43 18.88 15.10 6.53
N LEU A 44 19.33 15.41 5.31
CA LEU A 44 18.49 15.33 4.11
C LEU A 44 18.17 13.88 3.74
N VAL A 45 19.15 12.98 3.78
CA VAL A 45 18.95 11.55 3.51
C VAL A 45 17.98 10.95 4.51
N GLU A 46 18.13 11.27 5.79
CA GLU A 46 17.27 10.77 6.86
C GLU A 46 15.83 11.27 6.71
N LYS A 47 15.63 12.54 6.33
CA LYS A 47 14.31 13.08 5.96
C LYS A 47 13.69 12.36 4.77
N LEU A 48 14.45 12.15 3.68
CA LEU A 48 13.97 11.45 2.49
C LEU A 48 13.57 10.00 2.81
N GLN A 49 14.34 9.31 3.63
CA GLN A 49 14.02 7.96 4.08
C GLN A 49 12.72 7.92 4.89
N ASN A 50 12.53 8.88 5.79
CA ASN A 50 11.27 8.99 6.55
C ASN A 50 10.08 9.28 5.64
N ILE A 51 10.18 10.24 4.72
CA ILE A 51 9.13 10.55 3.75
C ILE A 51 8.80 9.34 2.87
N ALA A 52 9.83 8.61 2.42
CA ALA A 52 9.65 7.42 1.60
C ALA A 52 8.93 6.29 2.37
N ARG A 53 9.26 6.09 3.65
CA ARG A 53 8.57 5.12 4.51
C ARG A 53 7.10 5.48 4.69
N ASP A 54 6.82 6.73 5.06
CA ASP A 54 5.45 7.21 5.29
C ASP A 54 4.61 7.15 4.00
N ALA A 55 5.22 7.50 2.86
CA ALA A 55 4.57 7.38 1.56
C ALA A 55 4.25 5.92 1.21
N ARG A 56 5.15 4.98 1.51
CA ARG A 56 4.94 3.55 1.26
C ARG A 56 3.78 3.00 2.10
N GLU A 57 3.70 3.37 3.37
CA GLU A 57 2.58 2.97 4.25
C GLU A 57 1.25 3.51 3.73
N ARG A 58 1.17 4.80 3.40
CA ARG A 58 -0.04 5.41 2.85
C ARG A 58 -0.48 4.77 1.53
N ILE A 59 0.47 4.47 0.63
CA ILE A 59 0.16 3.80 -0.64
C ILE A 59 -0.37 2.39 -0.38
N SER A 60 0.20 1.65 0.58
CA SER A 60 -0.28 0.33 0.98
C SER A 60 -1.71 0.40 1.51
N GLU A 61 -2.00 1.34 2.41
CA GLU A 61 -3.35 1.54 2.95
C GLU A 61 -4.37 1.90 1.87
N MET A 62 -3.99 2.78 0.94
CA MET A 62 -4.85 3.14 -0.19
C MET A 62 -5.13 1.95 -1.10
N ALA A 63 -4.12 1.12 -1.39
CA ALA A 63 -4.28 -0.08 -2.19
C ALA A 63 -5.23 -1.08 -1.50
N ASP A 64 -5.05 -1.31 -0.20
CA ASP A 64 -5.92 -2.20 0.58
C ASP A 64 -7.37 -1.72 0.61
N MET A 65 -7.59 -0.42 0.80
CA MET A 65 -8.93 0.18 0.75
C MET A 65 -9.58 0.00 -0.62
N GLU A 66 -8.84 0.20 -1.70
CA GLU A 66 -9.38 0.10 -3.05
C GLU A 66 -9.72 -1.34 -3.43
N VAL A 67 -8.88 -2.31 -3.00
CA VAL A 67 -9.19 -3.74 -3.12
C VAL A 67 -10.45 -4.09 -2.33
N LYS A 68 -10.58 -3.63 -1.08
CA LYS A 68 -11.80 -3.85 -0.28
C LYS A 68 -13.05 -3.28 -0.94
N ARG A 69 -12.99 -2.04 -1.44
CA ARG A 69 -14.11 -1.44 -2.18
C ARG A 69 -14.46 -2.22 -3.45
N ALA A 70 -13.47 -2.72 -4.18
CA ALA A 70 -13.72 -3.55 -5.35
C ALA A 70 -14.47 -4.83 -4.96
N ILE A 71 -13.99 -5.53 -3.92
CA ILE A 71 -14.62 -6.74 -3.37
C ILE A 71 -16.09 -6.45 -3.00
N GLU A 72 -16.36 -5.36 -2.27
CA GLU A 72 -17.72 -4.95 -1.90
C GLU A 72 -18.60 -4.63 -3.12
N ARG A 73 -18.08 -3.88 -4.09
CA ARG A 73 -18.82 -3.49 -5.31
C ARG A 73 -19.19 -4.68 -6.19
N PHE A 74 -18.32 -5.69 -6.27
CA PHE A 74 -18.58 -6.91 -7.02
C PHE A 74 -19.34 -7.96 -6.20
N GLY A 75 -19.68 -7.68 -4.93
CA GLY A 75 -20.37 -8.61 -4.05
C GLY A 75 -19.56 -9.87 -3.75
N LEU A 76 -18.23 -9.79 -3.88
CA LEU A 76 -17.34 -10.90 -3.59
C LEU A 76 -17.15 -11.00 -2.07
N VAL A 77 -17.12 -12.22 -1.55
CA VAL A 77 -16.85 -12.47 -0.13
C VAL A 77 -15.49 -13.17 0.03
N PRO A 78 -14.72 -12.87 1.09
CA PRO A 78 -13.49 -13.59 1.38
C PRO A 78 -13.77 -15.10 1.50
N ARG A 79 -12.85 -15.92 1.00
CA ARG A 79 -13.02 -17.38 1.02
C ARG A 79 -13.24 -17.94 2.42
N GLU A 80 -12.53 -17.37 3.39
CA GLU A 80 -12.64 -17.76 4.80
C GLU A 80 -14.04 -17.50 5.39
N GLU A 81 -14.68 -16.39 5.00
CA GLU A 81 -16.06 -16.09 5.41
C GLU A 81 -17.06 -17.03 4.76
N TYR A 82 -16.87 -17.34 3.48
CA TYR A 82 -17.67 -18.35 2.78
C TYR A 82 -17.55 -19.73 3.44
N ASP A 83 -16.34 -20.21 3.72
CA ASP A 83 -16.13 -21.52 4.33
C ASP A 83 -16.72 -21.59 5.76
N ARG A 84 -16.66 -20.48 6.53
CA ARG A 84 -17.35 -20.36 7.82
C ARG A 84 -18.86 -20.47 7.67
N LEU A 85 -19.44 -19.81 6.66
CA LEU A 85 -20.87 -19.87 6.41
C LEU A 85 -21.28 -21.29 5.99
N ALA A 86 -20.53 -21.93 5.08
CA ALA A 86 -20.78 -23.30 4.63
C ALA A 86 -20.80 -24.28 5.80
N LYS A 87 -19.80 -24.24 6.69
CA LYS A 87 -19.78 -25.08 7.91
C LYS A 87 -20.97 -24.85 8.83
N ARG A 88 -21.42 -23.59 8.97
CA ARG A 88 -22.62 -23.27 9.76
C ARG A 88 -23.88 -23.84 9.12
N VAL A 89 -23.99 -23.78 7.79
CA VAL A 89 -25.10 -24.36 7.03
C VAL A 89 -25.12 -25.87 7.20
N GLU A 90 -24.00 -26.55 6.99
CA GLU A 90 -23.88 -28.01 7.19
C GLU A 90 -24.29 -28.43 8.62
N ALA A 91 -23.84 -27.68 9.63
CA ALA A 91 -24.20 -27.96 11.02
C ALA A 91 -25.69 -27.74 11.33
N LEU A 92 -26.35 -26.80 10.64
CA LEU A 92 -27.79 -26.56 10.77
C LEU A 92 -28.59 -27.64 10.04
N GLU A 93 -28.18 -28.01 8.83
CA GLU A 93 -28.78 -29.09 8.04
C GLU A 93 -28.71 -30.43 8.79
N ALA A 94 -27.56 -30.75 9.39
CA ALA A 94 -27.40 -31.96 10.21
C ALA A 94 -28.34 -31.98 11.44
N LYS A 95 -28.57 -30.83 12.07
CA LYS A 95 -29.50 -30.71 13.21
C LYS A 95 -30.96 -30.90 12.79
N LEU A 96 -31.34 -30.35 11.65
CA LEU A 96 -32.69 -30.50 11.10
C LEU A 96 -32.96 -31.95 10.71
N ALA A 97 -32.01 -32.61 10.05
CA ALA A 97 -32.11 -34.04 9.72
C ALA A 97 -32.26 -34.95 10.96
N GLY A 98 -31.62 -34.58 12.08
CA GLY A 98 -31.78 -35.28 13.35
C GLY A 98 -33.11 -35.00 14.07
N THR A 99 -33.85 -33.97 13.67
CA THR A 99 -35.14 -33.59 14.29
C THR A 99 -36.33 -34.22 13.55
N ASP A 100 -36.21 -34.45 12.25
CA ASP A 100 -37.24 -35.14 11.43
C ASP A 100 -37.34 -36.66 11.70
N SER A 101 -36.41 -37.22 12.48
CA SER A 101 -36.37 -38.65 12.84
C SER A 101 -36.92 -38.95 14.24
N ASN A 102 -37.68 -38.02 14.84
CA ASN A 102 -38.50 -38.33 16.00
C ASN A 102 -39.92 -38.70 15.53
N PRO A 103 -40.33 -39.99 15.58
CA PRO A 103 -41.72 -40.33 15.38
C PRO A 103 -42.50 -39.79 16.58
N GLU A 104 -43.28 -38.74 16.38
CA GLU A 104 -44.34 -38.38 17.32
C GLU A 104 -45.24 -39.61 17.50
N CYS A 105 -45.37 -40.02 18.76
CA CYS A 105 -46.31 -41.02 19.25
C CYS A 105 -47.76 -40.58 19.03
#